data_AF-A0A9W8MK28-F1
#
_entry.id   AF-A0A9W8MK28-F1
#
_cell.length_a   1.000
_cell.length_b   1.000
_cell.length_c   1.000
_cell.angle_alpha   90.00
_cell.angle_beta   90.00
_cell.angle_gamma   90.00
#
_symmetry.space_group_name_H-M   'P 1'
#
loop_
_entity.id
_entity.type
_entity.pdbx_description
1 polymer ?
#
loop_
_entity_poly.entity_id
_entity_poly.type
_entity_poly.pdbx_seq_one_letter_code
_entity_poly.pdbx_strand_id
1 'polypeptide(L)'
;MDHSGILYHSYDSASGSFTAAQVPLEEVKVKVWIADVTARITLTQRFYNATPNRTGRAKYCFPVPASAAICAFQFKSSDGRILRGECKEKDLAQEQYEAAVASGQMAGLLEYVTDDIFTISVGHIPAYTVVETHLAYVMTLYTGDYMDQVRFQLPYYVGQRYGIPPEGLASAIQPALGRTRVSITVDIQMSGRIESTLSPSHPEIEPTPYDTHLGRPSRRRTTVRYQSNSYLERDFILLIRAKDLDKPRCFVEVRKDAQHRYPDSLALQLTLVPRTKLPPIRSQRYLFLVDRSGSMSQDYRIETAKSTLILLLKMIPESSTFNIFSFGNDCFAWRPQSELYTKYTVQEATSYVEGFDAELGGTEIRSALAKVFATSPPDVPTVLFVLTDGEVNLLIFPALPELMYHSRTKSTPRSI
;
A
#
# COMPACT_ATOMS: atom_id res chain seq x y z
N MET A 1 0.42 -3.48 13.84
CA MET A 1 1.76 -3.82 14.39
C MET A 1 2.38 -4.71 13.33
N ASP A 2 3.13 -4.11 12.41
CA ASP A 2 3.39 -4.73 11.11
C ASP A 2 4.85 -5.19 11.06
N HIS A 3 5.06 -6.46 11.39
CA HIS A 3 6.38 -7.05 11.50
C HIS A 3 6.88 -7.52 10.12
N SER A 4 7.61 -6.68 9.38
CA SER A 4 8.33 -7.10 8.17
C SER A 4 9.68 -7.77 8.52
N GLY A 5 10.12 -8.73 7.70
CA GLY A 5 11.38 -9.46 7.86
C GLY A 5 11.22 -10.92 8.28
N ILE A 6 12.28 -11.51 8.85
CA ILE A 6 12.24 -12.90 9.34
C ILE A 6 11.96 -12.91 10.84
N LEU A 7 10.82 -13.48 11.22
CA LEU A 7 10.30 -13.56 12.58
C LEU A 7 10.41 -14.99 13.11
N TYR A 8 10.71 -15.15 14.40
CA TYR A 8 10.69 -16.44 15.08
C TYR A 8 10.35 -16.27 16.56
N HIS A 9 9.89 -17.34 17.22
CA HIS A 9 9.76 -17.34 18.67
C HIS A 9 11.05 -17.87 19.31
N SER A 10 11.61 -17.08 20.24
CA SER A 10 12.69 -17.51 21.13
C SER A 10 12.11 -17.88 22.49
N TYR A 11 12.59 -18.99 23.06
CA TYR A 11 12.28 -19.33 24.45
C TYR A 11 13.27 -18.62 25.36
N ASP A 12 12.76 -17.81 26.28
CA ASP A 12 13.55 -17.20 27.33
C ASP A 12 13.50 -18.07 28.58
N SER A 13 14.62 -18.73 28.88
CA SER A 13 14.76 -19.61 30.05
C SER A 13 14.67 -18.88 31.39
N ALA A 14 14.91 -17.56 31.43
CA ALA A 14 14.85 -16.78 32.67
C ALA A 14 13.41 -16.37 33.02
N SER A 15 12.58 -16.05 32.02
CA SER A 15 11.17 -15.67 32.20
C SER A 15 10.18 -16.83 32.00
N GLY A 16 10.63 -17.97 31.47
CA GLY A 16 9.76 -19.11 31.14
C GLY A 16 8.75 -18.81 30.03
N SER A 17 9.01 -17.77 29.22
CA SER A 17 8.07 -17.27 28.21
C SER A 17 8.66 -17.34 26.81
N PHE A 18 7.77 -17.44 25.81
CA PHE A 18 8.16 -17.31 24.41
C PHE A 18 8.06 -15.85 23.99
N THR A 19 9.19 -15.27 23.58
CA THR A 19 9.26 -13.91 23.06
C THR A 19 9.37 -13.93 21.53
N ALA A 20 8.68 -13.00 20.87
CA ALA A 20 8.87 -12.80 19.44
C ALA A 20 10.23 -12.12 19.19
N ALA A 21 11.04 -12.74 18.35
CA ALA A 21 12.35 -12.26 17.95
C ALA A 21 12.42 -12.15 16.42
N GLN A 22 13.39 -11.36 15.94
CA GLN A 22 13.62 -11.18 14.51
C GLN A 22 15.07 -11.49 14.16
N VAL A 23 15.29 -12.02 12.96
CA VAL A 23 16.65 -12.12 12.41
C VAL A 23 17.04 -10.75 11.84
N PRO A 24 18.16 -10.16 12.29
CA PRO A 24 18.63 -8.87 11.81
C PRO A 24 18.83 -8.84 10.29
N LEU A 25 18.26 -7.81 9.65
CA LEU A 25 18.55 -7.45 8.27
C LEU A 25 19.94 -6.79 8.20
N GLU A 26 20.74 -7.13 7.20
CA GLU A 26 22.06 -6.53 6.93
C GLU A 26 22.03 -5.59 5.72
N GLU A 27 21.41 -6.04 4.63
CA GLU A 27 21.47 -5.41 3.32
C GLU A 27 20.19 -5.66 2.52
N VAL A 28 19.78 -4.65 1.75
CA VAL A 28 18.63 -4.67 0.86
C VAL A 28 19.04 -4.18 -0.52
N LYS A 29 18.76 -4.99 -1.54
CA LYS A 29 18.88 -4.62 -2.95
C LYS A 29 17.51 -4.67 -3.60
N VAL A 30 17.13 -3.59 -4.25
CA VAL A 30 15.87 -3.47 -4.96
C VAL A 30 16.18 -3.20 -6.42
N LYS A 31 15.79 -4.11 -7.29
CA LYS A 31 15.79 -3.91 -8.72
C LYS A 31 14.36 -3.72 -9.19
N VAL A 32 14.12 -2.61 -9.87
CA VAL A 32 12.80 -2.26 -10.39
C VAL A 32 12.91 -2.13 -11.89
N TRP A 33 12.05 -2.82 -12.63
CA TRP A 33 11.85 -2.62 -14.05
C TRP A 33 10.49 -1.96 -14.25
N ILE A 34 10.49 -0.70 -14.67
CA ILE A 34 9.28 0.05 -15.00
C ILE A 34 9.11 0.04 -16.52
N ALA A 35 8.04 -0.58 -16.99
CA ALA A 35 7.55 -0.44 -18.34
C ALA A 35 6.24 0.36 -18.29
N ASP A 36 6.35 1.65 -18.58
CA ASP A 36 5.23 2.58 -18.62
C ASP A 36 4.47 2.64 -17.28
N VAL A 37 3.23 2.15 -17.22
CA VAL A 37 2.43 2.11 -15.98
C VAL A 37 2.49 0.79 -15.23
N THR A 38 3.51 -0.04 -15.49
CA THR A 38 3.71 -1.32 -14.79
C THR A 38 5.12 -1.41 -14.27
N ALA A 39 5.27 -1.92 -13.06
CA ALA A 39 6.56 -2.19 -12.44
C ALA A 39 6.69 -3.66 -12.06
N ARG A 40 7.86 -4.23 -12.35
CA ARG A 40 8.33 -5.48 -11.77
C ARG A 40 9.42 -5.16 -10.77
N ILE A 41 9.21 -5.56 -9.51
CA ILE A 41 10.12 -5.34 -8.42
C ILE A 41 10.77 -6.68 -8.07
N THR A 42 12.09 -6.68 -7.90
CA THR A 42 12.86 -7.78 -7.34
C THR A 42 13.59 -7.27 -6.11
N LEU A 43 13.18 -7.79 -4.97
CA LEU A 43 13.73 -7.48 -3.66
C LEU A 43 14.66 -8.61 -3.23
N THR A 44 15.92 -8.28 -2.98
CA THR A 44 16.89 -9.17 -2.35
C THR A 44 17.23 -8.64 -0.98
N GLN A 45 16.96 -9.42 0.07
CA GLN A 45 17.27 -9.07 1.45
C GLN A 45 18.21 -10.10 2.06
N ARG A 46 19.29 -9.61 2.68
CA ARG A 46 20.29 -10.42 3.35
C ARG A 46 20.13 -10.27 4.87
N PHE A 47 19.98 -11.38 5.57
CA PHE A 47 19.81 -11.43 7.02
C PHE A 47 20.95 -12.23 7.66
N TYR A 48 21.30 -11.90 8.90
CA TYR A 48 22.33 -12.61 9.66
C TYR A 48 21.83 -12.98 11.05
N ASN A 49 21.77 -14.27 11.34
CA ASN A 49 21.51 -14.74 12.70
C ASN A 49 22.77 -14.61 13.54
N ALA A 50 22.91 -13.51 14.27
CA ALA A 50 24.05 -13.25 15.16
C ALA A 50 23.98 -13.98 16.51
N THR A 51 22.94 -14.78 16.77
CA THR A 51 22.77 -15.46 18.07
C THR A 51 23.57 -16.76 18.12
N PRO A 52 24.02 -17.20 19.31
CA PRO A 52 24.72 -18.48 19.50
C PRO A 52 23.82 -19.71 19.31
N ASN A 53 22.50 -19.50 19.19
CA ASN A 53 21.51 -20.54 19.05
C ASN A 53 20.88 -20.52 17.65
N ARG A 54 20.40 -21.68 17.19
CA ARG A 54 19.50 -21.71 16.03
C ARG A 54 18.18 -21.02 16.40
N THR A 55 17.53 -20.42 15.41
CA THR A 55 16.18 -19.87 15.62
C THR A 55 15.17 -20.98 15.91
N GLY A 56 14.05 -20.61 16.52
CA GLY A 56 12.81 -21.37 16.40
C GLY A 56 12.36 -21.47 14.93
N ARG A 57 11.19 -22.07 14.68
CA ARG A 57 10.62 -22.08 13.34
C ARG A 57 10.35 -20.64 12.90
N ALA A 58 11.09 -20.18 11.89
CA ALA A 58 10.99 -18.82 11.41
C ALA A 58 10.01 -18.68 10.24
N LYS A 59 9.40 -17.51 10.15
CA LYS A 59 8.53 -17.06 9.06
C LYS A 59 9.13 -15.81 8.44
N TYR A 60 9.14 -15.73 7.13
CA TYR A 60 9.40 -14.49 6.40
C TYR A 60 8.06 -13.79 6.15
N CYS A 61 7.96 -12.54 6.57
CA CYS A 61 6.78 -11.70 6.43
C CYS A 61 7.15 -10.43 5.64
N PHE A 62 6.36 -10.10 4.61
CA PHE A 62 6.60 -8.93 3.79
C PHE A 62 5.27 -8.29 3.35
N PRO A 63 5.03 -6.99 3.64
CA PRO A 63 3.81 -6.34 3.18
C PRO A 63 3.91 -6.03 1.69
N VAL A 64 2.96 -6.57 0.92
CA VAL A 64 2.87 -6.39 -0.53
C VAL A 64 1.68 -5.48 -0.81
N PRO A 65 1.82 -4.43 -1.65
CA PRO A 65 0.68 -3.57 -1.98
C PRO A 65 -0.51 -4.39 -2.49
N ALA A 66 -1.73 -4.02 -2.11
CA ALA A 66 -2.97 -4.70 -2.55
C ALA A 66 -3.08 -4.91 -4.07
N SER A 67 -2.52 -3.98 -4.87
CA SER A 67 -2.52 -4.04 -6.33
C SER A 67 -1.38 -4.86 -6.93
N ALA A 68 -0.55 -5.50 -6.10
CA ALA A 68 0.61 -6.23 -6.55
C ALA A 68 0.38 -7.76 -6.53
N ALA A 69 0.97 -8.44 -7.51
CA ALA A 69 0.94 -9.89 -7.62
C ALA A 69 2.36 -10.46 -7.44
N ILE A 70 2.49 -11.42 -6.51
CA ILE A 70 3.76 -12.08 -6.23
C ILE A 70 4.05 -13.10 -7.33
N CYS A 71 5.23 -12.99 -7.91
CA CYS A 71 5.65 -13.80 -9.05
C CYS A 71 6.61 -14.91 -8.66
N ALA A 72 7.49 -14.66 -7.68
CA ALA A 72 8.46 -15.64 -7.23
C ALA A 72 8.95 -15.34 -5.81
N PHE A 73 9.27 -16.39 -5.07
CA PHE A 73 10.01 -16.30 -3.82
C PHE A 73 11.12 -17.36 -3.78
N GLN A 74 12.30 -16.97 -3.30
CA GLN A 74 13.40 -17.89 -3.04
C GLN A 74 14.09 -17.52 -1.73
N PHE A 75 14.35 -18.51 -0.89
CA PHE A 75 15.18 -18.38 0.30
C PHE A 75 16.44 -19.24 0.13
N LYS A 76 17.61 -18.67 0.41
CA LYS A 76 18.90 -19.33 0.29
C LYS A 76 19.65 -19.21 1.62
N SER A 77 20.05 -20.34 2.18
CA SER A 77 20.92 -20.42 3.34
C SER A 77 22.36 -20.62 2.92
N SER A 78 23.32 -20.18 3.75
CA SER A 78 24.75 -20.26 3.43
C SER A 78 25.31 -21.68 3.38
N ASP A 79 24.61 -22.65 3.97
CA ASP A 79 24.87 -24.09 3.84
C ASP A 79 24.50 -24.68 2.47
N GLY A 80 23.98 -23.83 1.56
CA GLY A 80 23.61 -24.22 0.20
C GLY A 80 22.15 -24.63 0.06
N ARG A 81 21.38 -24.67 1.16
CA ARG A 81 19.94 -24.97 1.10
C ARG A 81 19.20 -23.86 0.36
N ILE A 82 18.41 -24.24 -0.63
CA ILE A 82 17.55 -23.33 -1.39
C ILE A 82 16.10 -23.78 -1.26
N LEU A 83 15.24 -22.91 -0.75
CA LEU A 83 13.80 -23.05 -0.80
C LEU A 83 13.28 -22.18 -1.95
N ARG A 84 12.49 -22.76 -2.85
CA ARG A 84 11.81 -22.02 -3.92
C ARG A 84 10.31 -22.13 -3.69
N GLY A 85 9.63 -20.99 -3.71
CA GLY A 85 8.18 -20.97 -3.75
C GLY A 85 7.71 -21.46 -5.11
N GLU A 86 6.85 -22.47 -5.12
CA GLU A 86 6.19 -22.96 -6.33
C GLU A 86 4.73 -22.50 -6.27
N CYS A 87 4.30 -21.73 -7.28
CA CYS A 87 2.91 -21.30 -7.36
C CYS A 87 2.07 -22.48 -7.84
N LYS A 88 1.07 -22.85 -7.04
CA LYS A 88 0.11 -23.92 -7.34
C LYS A 88 -1.29 -23.42 -7.10
N GLU A 89 -2.26 -24.10 -7.69
CA GLU A 89 -3.66 -23.91 -7.34
C GLU A 89 -3.85 -24.09 -5.83
N LYS A 90 -4.69 -23.23 -5.22
CA LYS A 90 -4.82 -23.10 -3.77
C LYS A 90 -5.09 -24.44 -3.07
N ASP A 91 -6.08 -25.19 -3.56
CA ASP A 91 -6.52 -26.44 -2.93
C ASP A 91 -5.42 -27.52 -3.02
N LEU A 92 -4.77 -27.62 -4.19
CA LEU A 92 -3.67 -28.55 -4.42
C LEU A 92 -2.42 -28.18 -3.60
N ALA A 93 -2.13 -26.90 -3.42
CA ALA A 93 -1.03 -26.42 -2.57
C ALA A 93 -1.25 -26.80 -1.10
N GLN A 94 -2.50 -26.69 -0.63
CA GLN A 94 -2.87 -27.01 0.74
C GLN A 94 -2.78 -28.53 1.01
N GLU A 95 -3.33 -29.36 0.13
CA GLU A 95 -3.26 -30.83 0.26
C GLU A 95 -1.80 -31.33 0.30
N GLN A 96 -0.96 -30.83 -0.61
CA GLN A 96 0.46 -31.21 -0.66
C GLN A 96 1.22 -30.78 0.60
N TYR A 97 0.89 -29.62 1.17
CA TYR A 97 1.49 -29.16 2.42
C TYR A 97 1.11 -30.06 3.59
N GLU A 98 -0.18 -30.36 3.76
CA GLU A 98 -0.67 -31.22 4.85
C GLU A 98 -0.04 -32.61 4.78
N ALA A 99 0.06 -33.20 3.58
CA ALA A 99 0.74 -34.48 3.36
C ALA A 99 2.24 -34.41 3.69
N ALA A 100 2.94 -33.34 3.29
CA ALA A 100 4.35 -33.17 3.57
C ALA A 100 4.63 -33.02 5.08
N VAL A 101 3.81 -32.24 5.80
CA VAL A 101 3.89 -32.12 7.26
C VAL A 101 3.63 -33.46 7.95
N ALA A 102 2.61 -34.21 7.51
CA ALA A 102 2.28 -35.53 8.05
C ALA A 102 3.43 -36.55 7.86
N SER A 103 4.19 -36.43 6.76
CA SER A 103 5.37 -37.26 6.48
C SER A 103 6.66 -36.79 7.18
N GLY A 104 6.60 -35.77 8.04
CA GLY A 104 7.76 -35.22 8.73
C GLY A 104 8.69 -34.40 7.83
N GLN A 105 8.28 -34.08 6.61
CA GLN A 105 9.02 -33.20 5.71
C GLN A 105 8.82 -31.74 6.08
N MET A 106 9.88 -30.94 5.92
CA MET A 106 9.78 -29.49 6.10
C MET A 106 9.15 -28.87 4.86
N ALA A 107 7.83 -28.69 4.89
CA ALA A 107 7.09 -27.89 3.92
C ALA A 107 6.80 -26.48 4.47
N GLY A 108 6.79 -25.48 3.59
CA GLY A 108 6.32 -24.13 3.89
C GLY A 108 5.07 -23.85 3.07
N LEU A 109 3.94 -23.59 3.73
CA LEU A 109 2.74 -23.08 3.07
C LEU A 109 2.79 -21.55 3.04
N LEU A 110 2.30 -20.98 1.95
CA LEU A 110 1.89 -19.58 1.92
C LEU A 110 0.65 -19.44 2.82
N GLU A 111 0.83 -18.93 4.04
CA GLU A 111 -0.32 -18.55 4.86
C GLU A 111 -0.84 -17.20 4.33
N TYR A 112 -2.06 -17.20 3.77
CA TYR A 112 -2.78 -15.97 3.45
C TYR A 112 -3.18 -15.33 4.79
N VAL A 113 -2.41 -14.35 5.27
CA VAL A 113 -2.68 -13.69 6.56
C VAL A 113 -3.73 -12.59 6.39
N THR A 114 -3.58 -11.76 5.34
CA THR A 114 -4.50 -10.70 4.88
C THR A 114 -4.17 -10.36 3.41
N ASP A 115 -5.01 -9.56 2.73
CA ASP A 115 -4.79 -9.17 1.32
C ASP A 115 -3.46 -8.42 1.06
N ASP A 116 -2.81 -7.89 2.11
CA ASP A 116 -1.65 -7.00 2.01
C ASP A 116 -0.34 -7.56 2.61
N ILE A 117 -0.32 -8.79 3.14
CA ILE A 117 0.87 -9.38 3.79
C ILE A 117 1.21 -10.76 3.22
N PHE A 118 2.39 -10.87 2.63
CA PHE A 118 3.00 -12.13 2.23
C PHE A 118 3.71 -12.79 3.40
N THR A 119 3.34 -14.04 3.73
CA THR A 119 4.02 -14.83 4.76
C THR A 119 4.40 -16.21 4.25
N ILE A 120 5.63 -16.65 4.52
CA ILE A 120 6.11 -18.00 4.19
C ILE A 120 7.03 -18.55 5.28
N SER A 121 6.87 -19.83 5.63
CA SER A 121 7.79 -20.48 6.58
C SER A 121 9.14 -20.78 5.94
N VAL A 122 10.21 -20.33 6.58
CA VAL A 122 11.61 -20.58 6.16
C VAL A 122 12.34 -21.55 7.10
N GLY A 123 11.65 -22.04 8.13
CA GLY A 123 12.14 -23.01 9.11
C GLY A 123 13.22 -22.47 10.04
N HIS A 124 14.14 -23.34 10.45
CA HIS A 124 15.19 -22.99 11.39
C HIS A 124 16.39 -22.36 10.66
N ILE A 125 16.90 -21.27 11.22
CA ILE A 125 18.13 -20.63 10.75
C ILE A 125 19.22 -20.93 11.79
N PRO A 126 20.32 -21.61 11.42
CA PRO A 126 21.39 -21.93 12.35
C PRO A 126 22.05 -20.69 12.96
N ALA A 127 22.78 -20.89 14.06
CA ALA A 127 23.59 -19.85 14.68
C ALA A 127 24.63 -19.31 13.69
N TYR A 128 24.97 -18.02 13.79
CA TYR A 128 26.01 -17.35 13.01
C TYR A 128 25.90 -17.57 11.49
N THR A 129 24.67 -17.65 10.97
CA THR A 129 24.40 -17.99 9.57
C THR A 129 23.80 -16.81 8.83
N VAL A 130 24.28 -16.59 7.60
CA VAL A 130 23.71 -15.61 6.67
C VAL A 130 22.68 -16.30 5.79
N VAL A 131 21.53 -15.66 5.63
CA VAL A 131 20.48 -16.12 4.72
C VAL A 131 20.06 -14.99 3.78
N GLU A 132 19.64 -15.34 2.58
CA GLU A 132 19.25 -14.40 1.54
C GLU A 132 17.85 -14.76 1.02
N THR A 133 16.98 -13.77 0.94
CA THR A 133 15.64 -13.90 0.36
C THR A 133 15.59 -13.13 -0.95
N HIS A 134 14.84 -13.66 -1.91
CA HIS A 134 14.51 -13.03 -3.18
C HIS A 134 13.01 -13.07 -3.35
N LEU A 135 12.37 -11.91 -3.31
CA LEU A 135 10.95 -11.75 -3.58
C LEU A 135 10.78 -10.97 -4.88
N ALA A 136 10.02 -11.50 -5.82
CA ALA A 136 9.65 -10.81 -7.04
C ALA A 136 8.14 -10.62 -7.10
N TYR A 137 7.70 -9.40 -7.39
CA TYR A 137 6.29 -9.08 -7.58
C TYR A 137 6.13 -8.04 -8.68
N VAL A 138 4.94 -8.00 -9.27
CA VAL A 138 4.53 -7.01 -10.27
C VAL A 138 3.40 -6.17 -9.73
N MET A 139 3.32 -4.91 -10.14
CA MET A 139 2.22 -4.02 -9.78
C MET A 139 1.95 -3.01 -10.89
N THR A 140 0.72 -2.53 -10.97
CA THR A 140 0.38 -1.35 -11.77
C THR A 140 0.71 -0.08 -11.00
N LEU A 141 1.30 0.88 -11.68
CA LEU A 141 1.62 2.20 -11.16
C LEU A 141 0.44 3.13 -11.35
N TYR A 142 -0.03 3.73 -10.26
CA TYR A 142 -1.11 4.71 -10.32
C TYR A 142 -0.65 5.97 -11.05
N THR A 143 -1.42 6.33 -12.07
CA THR A 143 -1.40 7.67 -12.68
C THR A 143 -2.42 8.49 -11.88
N GLY A 144 -1.99 9.05 -10.74
CA GLY A 144 -2.82 9.97 -9.95
C GLY A 144 -3.11 11.27 -10.71
N ASP A 145 -3.50 12.32 -9.98
CA ASP A 145 -4.04 13.62 -10.45
C ASP A 145 -3.29 14.37 -11.58
N TYR A 146 -2.15 13.86 -12.04
CA TYR A 146 -1.31 14.41 -13.10
C TYR A 146 -1.30 13.50 -14.33
N MET A 147 -1.88 13.99 -15.42
CA MET A 147 -2.03 13.28 -16.71
C MET A 147 -0.69 12.95 -17.40
N ASP A 148 0.40 13.60 -16.99
CA ASP A 148 1.73 13.52 -17.61
C ASP A 148 2.79 12.83 -16.73
N GLN A 149 2.38 12.18 -15.63
CA GLN A 149 3.33 11.63 -14.65
C GLN A 149 2.95 10.22 -14.17
N VAL A 150 3.97 9.36 -14.04
CA VAL A 150 3.89 8.07 -13.36
C VAL A 150 4.59 8.18 -12.01
N ARG A 151 3.94 7.67 -10.95
CA ARG A 151 4.50 7.61 -9.60
C ARG A 151 4.80 6.16 -9.23
N PHE A 152 6.06 5.88 -8.95
CA PHE A 152 6.50 4.66 -8.28
C PHE A 152 6.74 4.94 -6.80
N GLN A 153 6.24 4.07 -5.93
CA GLN A 153 6.43 4.16 -4.49
C GLN A 153 6.88 2.81 -3.99
N LEU A 154 8.06 2.79 -3.37
CA LEU A 154 8.58 1.66 -2.62
C LEU A 154 8.48 2.01 -1.13
N PRO A 155 7.69 1.25 -0.35
CA PRO A 155 7.53 1.52 1.06
C PRO A 155 8.83 1.40 1.86
N TYR A 156 9.01 2.20 2.91
CA TYR A 156 10.25 2.23 3.68
C TYR A 156 10.48 0.96 4.53
N TYR A 157 9.42 0.27 4.92
CA TYR A 157 9.49 -0.97 5.71
C TYR A 157 10.18 -2.12 4.97
N VAL A 158 10.46 -1.96 3.67
CA VAL A 158 11.30 -2.83 2.86
C VAL A 158 12.73 -2.91 3.42
N GLY A 159 13.16 -1.87 4.16
CA GLY A 159 14.47 -1.80 4.81
C GLY A 159 14.44 -1.67 6.33
N GLN A 160 13.30 -1.58 7.01
CA GLN A 160 13.30 -1.34 8.45
C GLN A 160 13.36 -2.59 9.33
N ARG A 161 13.97 -2.36 10.50
CA ARG A 161 14.01 -3.20 11.68
C ARG A 161 13.08 -2.56 12.72
N TYR A 162 12.03 -3.25 13.15
CA TYR A 162 11.27 -2.81 14.32
C TYR A 162 11.92 -3.39 15.60
N GLY A 163 12.47 -2.53 16.46
CA GLY A 163 12.97 -2.90 17.79
C GLY A 163 14.34 -2.33 18.17
N ILE A 164 14.63 -2.31 19.48
CA ILE A 164 15.96 -1.98 20.04
C ILE A 164 16.94 -3.09 19.60
N PRO A 165 18.12 -2.77 19.06
CA PRO A 165 19.14 -3.76 18.75
C PRO A 165 19.50 -4.59 20.00
N PRO A 166 19.44 -5.94 19.99
CA PRO A 166 20.03 -6.75 21.05
C PRO A 166 21.48 -6.34 21.32
N GLU A 167 21.83 -6.26 22.61
CA GLU A 167 23.21 -6.09 23.07
C GLU A 167 24.06 -7.22 22.48
N GLY A 168 25.11 -6.85 21.73
CA GLY A 168 25.87 -7.75 20.85
C GLY A 168 25.81 -7.34 19.38
N LEU A 169 24.70 -6.74 18.93
CA LEU A 169 24.62 -6.13 17.59
C LEU A 169 25.14 -4.69 17.57
N ALA A 170 25.29 -4.02 18.72
CA ALA A 170 26.01 -2.75 18.82
C ALA A 170 27.47 -2.87 18.32
N SER A 171 28.12 -4.01 18.53
CA SER A 171 29.45 -4.29 17.98
C SER A 171 29.43 -4.72 16.50
N ALA A 172 28.31 -5.25 15.99
CA ALA A 172 28.07 -5.44 14.54
C ALA A 172 27.57 -4.15 13.85
N ILE A 173 27.22 -3.12 14.64
CA ILE A 173 27.08 -1.70 14.28
C ILE A 173 28.45 -1.00 14.43
N GLN A 174 29.57 -1.73 14.37
CA GLN A 174 30.68 -1.12 13.65
C GLN A 174 30.15 -0.86 12.23
N PRO A 175 30.19 0.38 11.72
CA PRO A 175 30.07 0.58 10.30
C PRO A 175 31.19 -0.29 9.72
N ALA A 176 30.83 -1.45 9.18
CA ALA A 176 31.74 -2.13 8.28
C ALA A 176 32.06 -1.08 7.23
N LEU A 177 33.28 -0.55 7.29
CA LEU A 177 33.80 0.52 6.45
C LEU A 177 33.20 0.40 5.04
N GLY A 178 32.34 1.35 4.67
CA GLY A 178 31.87 1.51 3.29
C GLY A 178 30.87 0.47 2.73
N ARG A 179 30.11 -0.28 3.54
CA ARG A 179 29.08 -1.19 2.98
C ARG A 179 27.73 -0.49 2.78
N THR A 180 27.27 -0.42 1.54
CA THR A 180 25.92 0.01 1.15
C THR A 180 24.87 -0.91 1.78
N ARG A 181 23.97 -0.36 2.60
CA ARG A 181 22.86 -1.10 3.24
C ARG A 181 21.63 -1.17 2.35
N VAL A 182 21.34 -0.09 1.64
CA VAL A 182 20.21 -0.01 0.71
C VAL A 182 20.74 0.36 -0.66
N SER A 183 20.41 -0.46 -1.65
CA SER A 183 20.64 -0.13 -3.05
C SER A 183 19.35 -0.30 -3.84
N ILE A 184 18.92 0.76 -4.52
CA ILE A 184 17.76 0.76 -5.39
C ILE A 184 18.24 1.09 -6.80
N THR A 185 17.92 0.23 -7.76
CA THR A 185 18.14 0.46 -9.19
C THR A 185 16.80 0.37 -9.89
N VAL A 186 16.39 1.44 -10.55
CA VAL A 186 15.15 1.53 -11.31
C VAL A 186 15.49 1.71 -12.78
N ASP A 187 15.27 0.66 -13.55
CA ASP A 187 15.35 0.67 -15.00
C ASP A 187 13.97 1.08 -15.55
N ILE A 188 13.94 2.13 -16.36
CA ILE A 188 12.71 2.77 -16.79
C ILE A 188 12.62 2.71 -18.31
N GLN A 189 11.46 2.30 -18.82
CA GLN A 189 11.08 2.42 -20.22
C GLN A 189 9.69 3.02 -20.32
N MET A 190 9.56 4.10 -21.10
CA MET A 190 8.28 4.77 -21.36
C MET A 190 7.89 4.66 -22.83
N SER A 191 6.58 4.75 -23.09
CA SER A 191 6.04 4.84 -24.46
C SER A 191 6.44 6.17 -25.13
N GLY A 192 6.31 7.26 -24.38
CA GLY A 192 6.71 8.61 -24.76
C GLY A 192 8.15 8.98 -24.42
N ARG A 193 8.55 10.19 -24.81
CA ARG A 193 9.84 10.78 -24.42
C ARG A 193 9.82 11.09 -22.93
N ILE A 194 10.82 10.61 -22.19
CA ILE A 194 11.05 10.96 -20.79
C ILE A 194 11.50 12.42 -20.74
N GLU A 195 10.79 13.23 -19.96
CA GLU A 195 11.09 14.64 -19.75
C GLU A 195 11.86 14.86 -18.45
N SER A 196 11.48 14.14 -17.38
CA SER A 196 12.21 14.17 -16.11
C SER A 196 11.99 12.90 -15.29
N THR A 197 12.97 12.62 -14.43
CA THR A 197 12.90 11.63 -13.35
C THR A 197 13.37 12.32 -12.09
N LEU A 198 12.51 12.43 -11.08
CA LEU A 198 12.83 13.11 -9.82
C LEU A 198 12.26 12.33 -8.64
N SER A 199 12.93 12.41 -7.50
CA SER A 199 12.46 11.80 -6.26
C SER A 199 12.28 12.90 -5.21
N PRO A 200 11.05 13.26 -4.82
CA PRO A 200 10.82 14.26 -3.76
C PRO A 200 11.25 13.73 -2.39
N SER A 201 11.30 12.40 -2.23
CA SER A 201 11.68 11.72 -0.99
C SER A 201 13.19 11.54 -0.82
N HIS A 202 13.91 11.34 -1.91
CA HIS A 202 15.33 11.02 -1.96
C HIS A 202 15.96 11.80 -3.12
N PRO A 203 16.25 13.10 -2.94
CA PRO A 203 16.74 13.96 -4.02
C PRO A 203 18.12 13.57 -4.55
N GLU A 204 18.86 12.74 -3.81
CA GLU A 204 20.19 12.20 -4.13
C GLU A 204 20.18 11.11 -5.22
N ILE A 205 19.05 10.87 -5.89
CA ILE A 205 19.00 9.91 -6.99
C ILE A 205 19.91 10.31 -8.16
N GLU A 206 20.54 9.33 -8.79
CA GLU A 206 21.40 9.53 -9.94
C GLU A 206 20.76 8.93 -11.21
N PRO A 207 20.12 9.76 -12.07
CA PRO A 207 19.66 9.31 -13.36
C PRO A 207 20.85 9.17 -14.32
N THR A 208 20.95 8.00 -14.95
CA THR A 208 21.97 7.67 -15.94
C THR A 208 21.31 7.35 -17.28
N PRO A 209 21.81 7.92 -18.40
CA PRO A 209 21.25 7.64 -19.72
C PRO A 209 21.36 6.15 -20.06
N TYR A 210 20.38 5.65 -20.80
CA TYR A 210 20.46 4.31 -21.39
C TYR A 210 21.04 4.40 -22.80
N ASP A 211 22.22 3.85 -23.02
CA ASP A 211 22.84 3.82 -24.35
C ASP A 211 22.18 2.76 -25.24
N THR A 212 21.77 3.20 -26.42
CA THR A 212 21.29 2.29 -27.47
C THR A 212 22.44 1.51 -28.07
N HIS A 213 22.13 0.46 -28.83
CA HIS A 213 23.12 -0.31 -29.60
C HIS A 213 23.96 0.54 -30.58
N LEU A 214 23.55 1.78 -30.85
CA LEU A 214 24.27 2.77 -31.67
C LEU A 214 25.11 3.76 -30.84
N GLY A 215 25.27 3.52 -29.52
CA GLY A 215 26.03 4.40 -28.62
C GLY A 215 25.38 5.77 -28.38
N ARG A 216 24.07 5.90 -28.65
CA ARG A 216 23.32 7.14 -28.42
C ARG A 216 22.39 7.00 -27.22
N PRO A 217 22.25 8.05 -26.38
CA PRO A 217 21.27 8.06 -25.30
C PRO A 217 19.84 7.87 -25.81
N SER A 218 19.13 6.92 -25.20
CA SER A 218 17.70 6.73 -25.43
C SER A 218 16.91 7.89 -24.83
N ARG A 219 15.92 8.38 -25.57
CA ARG A 219 14.94 9.38 -25.07
C ARG A 219 13.76 8.74 -24.33
N ARG A 220 13.69 7.41 -24.31
CA ARG A 220 12.56 6.63 -23.76
C ARG A 220 13.01 5.63 -22.70
N ARG A 221 14.31 5.56 -22.42
CA ARG A 221 14.89 4.68 -21.40
C ARG A 221 15.90 5.44 -20.58
N THR A 222 15.91 5.18 -19.28
CA THR A 222 16.87 5.74 -18.33
C THR A 222 16.98 4.80 -17.14
N THR A 223 18.06 4.91 -16.37
CA THR A 223 18.25 4.14 -15.15
C THR A 223 18.49 5.09 -13.99
N VAL A 224 17.69 4.98 -12.94
CA VAL A 224 17.83 5.76 -11.71
C VAL A 224 18.46 4.87 -10.64
N ARG A 225 19.50 5.37 -9.98
CA ARG A 225 20.14 4.68 -8.85
C ARG A 225 20.01 5.48 -7.56
N TYR A 226 19.86 4.78 -6.46
CA TYR A 226 19.96 5.30 -5.11
C TYR A 226 20.74 4.30 -4.24
N GLN A 227 21.65 4.81 -3.43
CA GLN A 227 22.44 4.00 -2.51
C GLN A 227 22.52 4.72 -1.17
N SER A 228 22.43 3.96 -0.08
CA SER A 228 22.62 4.49 1.27
C SER A 228 23.33 3.48 2.15
N ASN A 229 24.12 4.00 3.09
CA ASN A 229 24.76 3.24 4.17
C ASN A 229 23.83 3.10 5.39
N SER A 230 22.68 3.75 5.38
CA SER A 230 21.58 3.60 6.35
C SER A 230 20.35 2.96 5.71
N TYR A 231 19.39 2.55 6.54
CA TYR A 231 18.08 2.09 6.07
C TYR A 231 17.18 3.26 5.67
N LEU A 232 16.09 2.98 4.96
CA LEU A 232 15.10 3.98 4.58
C LEU A 232 14.34 4.48 5.82
N GLU A 233 14.26 5.81 5.96
CA GLU A 233 13.49 6.48 7.01
C GLU A 233 12.08 6.86 6.54
N ARG A 234 11.85 6.87 5.22
CA ARG A 234 10.61 7.24 4.55
C ARG A 234 10.51 6.53 3.21
N ASP A 235 9.31 6.50 2.64
CA ASP A 235 9.08 5.81 1.37
C ASP A 235 9.96 6.37 0.26
N PHE A 236 10.47 5.48 -0.59
CA PHE A 236 11.15 5.88 -1.82
C PHE A 236 10.11 6.15 -2.90
N ILE A 237 9.92 7.44 -3.21
CA ILE A 237 8.99 7.94 -4.21
C ILE A 237 9.78 8.40 -5.43
N LEU A 238 9.51 7.81 -6.59
CA LEU A 238 10.06 8.22 -7.87
C LEU A 238 8.94 8.72 -8.78
N LEU A 239 9.09 9.96 -9.26
CA LEU A 239 8.18 10.61 -10.19
C LEU A 239 8.82 10.65 -11.57
N ILE A 240 8.10 10.13 -12.57
CA ILE A 240 8.57 10.02 -13.95
C ILE A 240 7.60 10.80 -14.84
N ARG A 241 8.07 11.90 -15.42
CA ARG A 241 7.29 12.68 -16.40
C ARG A 241 7.66 12.24 -17.81
N ALA A 242 6.67 11.92 -18.62
CA ALA A 242 6.87 11.57 -20.02
C ALA A 242 5.75 12.12 -20.90
N LYS A 243 6.08 12.42 -22.16
CA LYS A 243 5.11 12.90 -23.14
C LYS A 243 4.04 11.86 -23.43
N ASP A 244 2.82 12.31 -23.70
CA ASP A 244 1.73 11.48 -24.23
C ASP A 244 1.30 10.31 -23.32
N LEU A 245 1.55 10.38 -22.01
CA LEU A 245 1.07 9.40 -21.02
C LEU A 245 -0.46 9.39 -20.86
N ASP A 246 -1.15 10.35 -21.46
CA ASP A 246 -2.61 10.45 -21.50
C ASP A 246 -3.19 10.02 -22.87
N LYS A 247 -2.37 9.47 -23.77
CA LYS A 247 -2.82 8.87 -25.02
C LYS A 247 -3.07 7.36 -24.86
N PRO A 248 -3.99 6.79 -25.66
CA PRO A 248 -4.16 5.34 -25.75
C PRO A 248 -2.86 4.65 -26.13
N ARG A 249 -2.54 3.55 -25.44
CA ARG A 249 -1.29 2.81 -25.64
C ARG A 249 -1.47 1.33 -25.31
N CYS A 250 -0.64 0.50 -25.93
CA CYS A 250 -0.62 -0.94 -25.70
C CYS A 250 0.84 -1.40 -25.49
N PHE A 251 1.06 -2.11 -24.39
CA PHE A 251 2.31 -2.82 -24.12
C PHE A 251 2.10 -4.32 -24.34
N VAL A 252 3.10 -4.94 -24.97
CA VAL A 252 3.10 -6.37 -25.26
C VAL A 252 4.28 -7.01 -24.56
N GLU A 253 4.01 -7.96 -23.68
CA GLU A 253 5.01 -8.87 -23.16
C GLU A 253 4.92 -10.20 -23.89
N VAL A 254 6.07 -10.65 -24.37
CA VAL A 254 6.18 -11.85 -25.18
C VAL A 254 6.96 -12.87 -24.38
N ARG A 255 6.33 -13.99 -24.01
CA ARG A 255 7.07 -15.10 -23.43
C ARG A 255 7.86 -15.77 -24.55
N LYS A 256 9.18 -15.78 -24.38
CA LYS A 256 10.10 -16.47 -25.28
C LYS A 256 10.53 -17.75 -24.58
N ASP A 257 10.09 -18.88 -25.12
CA ASP A 257 10.64 -20.17 -24.76
C ASP A 257 11.99 -20.34 -25.47
N ALA A 258 13.03 -20.73 -24.75
CA ALA A 258 14.36 -20.97 -25.33
C ALA A 258 14.34 -22.13 -26.33
N GLN A 259 13.37 -23.04 -26.21
CA GLN A 259 13.20 -24.18 -27.11
C GLN A 259 12.33 -23.89 -28.35
N HIS A 260 11.49 -22.85 -28.36
CA HIS A 260 10.57 -22.56 -29.46
C HIS A 260 10.91 -21.27 -30.21
N ARG A 261 10.94 -21.36 -31.55
CA ARG A 261 11.24 -20.23 -32.45
C ARG A 261 10.16 -19.15 -32.46
N TYR A 262 8.94 -19.49 -32.03
CA TYR A 262 7.79 -18.61 -31.95
C TYR A 262 7.37 -18.43 -30.48
N PRO A 263 6.85 -17.26 -30.10
CA PRO A 263 6.37 -17.04 -28.76
C PRO A 263 5.17 -17.93 -28.46
N ASP A 264 5.20 -18.54 -27.29
CA ASP A 264 4.21 -19.50 -26.82
C ASP A 264 3.00 -18.82 -26.14
N SER A 265 3.19 -17.59 -25.63
CA SER A 265 2.11 -16.75 -25.12
C SER A 265 2.43 -15.27 -25.22
N LEU A 266 1.38 -14.44 -25.35
CA LEU A 266 1.44 -12.99 -25.40
C LEU A 266 0.55 -12.42 -24.29
N ALA A 267 1.08 -11.48 -23.53
CA ALA A 267 0.31 -10.69 -22.58
C ALA A 267 0.21 -9.25 -23.09
N LEU A 268 -1.00 -8.71 -23.13
CA LEU A 268 -1.29 -7.36 -23.62
C LEU A 268 -1.82 -6.49 -22.48
N GLN A 269 -1.21 -5.33 -22.28
CA GLN A 269 -1.73 -4.30 -21.40
C GLN A 269 -2.19 -3.12 -22.24
N LEU A 270 -3.50 -2.88 -22.24
CA LEU A 270 -4.12 -1.77 -22.95
C LEU A 270 -4.48 -0.65 -21.96
N THR A 271 -3.94 0.54 -22.17
CA THR A 271 -4.34 1.73 -21.43
C THR A 271 -5.17 2.62 -22.35
N LEU A 272 -6.44 2.79 -22.00
CA LEU A 272 -7.38 3.69 -22.67
C LEU A 272 -7.65 4.88 -21.76
N VAL A 273 -7.40 6.09 -22.26
CA VAL A 273 -7.68 7.34 -21.52
C VAL A 273 -8.82 8.06 -22.24
N PRO A 274 -10.09 7.76 -21.89
CA PRO A 274 -11.22 8.38 -22.55
C PRO A 274 -11.29 9.87 -22.19
N ARG A 275 -11.07 10.74 -23.18
CA ARG A 275 -11.32 12.18 -23.02
C ARG A 275 -12.80 12.47 -23.29
N THR A 276 -13.66 12.10 -22.35
CA THR A 276 -15.08 12.48 -22.42
C THR A 276 -15.22 13.93 -21.98
N LYS A 277 -15.82 14.77 -22.82
CA LYS A 277 -16.38 16.06 -22.38
C LYS A 277 -17.60 15.75 -21.53
N LEU A 278 -17.38 15.33 -20.27
CA LEU A 278 -18.47 15.11 -19.34
C LEU A 278 -19.19 16.46 -19.13
N PRO A 279 -20.54 16.47 -19.11
CA PRO A 279 -21.25 17.68 -18.77
C PRO A 279 -20.80 18.15 -17.38
N PRO A 280 -20.59 19.46 -17.18
CA PRO A 280 -20.22 19.97 -15.87
C PRO A 280 -21.30 19.60 -14.85
N ILE A 281 -20.87 19.10 -13.69
CA ILE A 281 -21.78 18.87 -12.56
C ILE A 281 -22.27 20.25 -12.11
N ARG A 282 -23.54 20.58 -12.43
CA ARG A 282 -24.11 21.91 -12.18
C ARG A 282 -24.15 22.26 -10.69
N SER A 283 -24.43 21.26 -9.87
CA SER A 283 -24.40 21.34 -8.42
C SER A 283 -24.09 19.97 -7.84
N GLN A 284 -23.26 19.95 -6.80
CA GLN A 284 -22.90 18.76 -6.03
C GLN A 284 -23.20 19.03 -4.57
N ARG A 285 -23.63 18.01 -3.85
CA ARG A 285 -23.82 18.08 -2.39
C ARG A 285 -22.70 17.32 -1.68
N TYR A 286 -22.12 17.94 -0.67
CA TYR A 286 -21.03 17.39 0.12
C TYR A 286 -21.48 17.19 1.57
N LEU A 287 -21.52 15.95 2.02
CA LEU A 287 -21.85 15.61 3.40
C LEU A 287 -20.58 15.16 4.10
N PHE A 288 -20.37 15.61 5.32
CA PHE A 288 -19.28 15.17 6.17
C PHE A 288 -19.87 14.44 7.36
N LEU A 289 -19.44 13.21 7.62
CA LEU A 289 -19.83 12.43 8.79
C LEU A 289 -18.58 12.22 9.65
N VAL A 290 -18.58 12.80 10.85
CA VAL A 290 -17.42 12.91 11.72
C VAL A 290 -17.63 12.09 12.98
N ASP A 291 -16.72 11.18 13.24
CA ASP A 291 -16.69 10.39 14.45
C ASP A 291 -16.25 11.25 15.64
N ARG A 292 -17.04 11.21 16.71
CA ARG A 292 -16.75 11.84 18.01
C ARG A 292 -16.86 10.82 19.14
N SER A 293 -16.70 9.53 18.85
CA SER A 293 -16.64 8.46 19.83
C SER A 293 -15.44 8.62 20.78
N GLY A 294 -15.45 7.92 21.91
CA GLY A 294 -14.43 8.02 22.94
C GLY A 294 -13.03 7.64 22.46
N SER A 295 -12.90 6.76 21.45
CA SER A 295 -11.60 6.36 20.88
C SER A 295 -10.90 7.53 20.16
N MET A 296 -11.67 8.51 19.65
CA MET A 296 -11.17 9.73 19.02
C MET A 296 -10.45 10.68 20.01
N SER A 297 -10.51 10.42 21.33
CA SER A 297 -9.80 11.19 22.35
C SER A 297 -8.29 10.91 22.39
N GLN A 298 -7.85 9.78 21.83
CA GLN A 298 -6.45 9.37 21.85
C GLN A 298 -5.62 10.07 20.76
N ASP A 299 -4.32 10.25 21.02
CA ASP A 299 -3.29 10.63 20.03
C ASP A 299 -3.68 11.74 19.05
N TYR A 300 -4.36 12.79 19.55
CA TYR A 300 -4.81 13.95 18.76
C TYR A 300 -5.74 13.59 17.58
N ARG A 301 -6.42 12.44 17.61
CA ARG A 301 -7.31 11.97 16.52
C ARG A 301 -8.44 12.97 16.24
N ILE A 302 -9.14 13.42 17.28
CA ILE A 302 -10.21 14.42 17.12
C ILE A 302 -9.69 15.76 16.57
N GLU A 303 -8.53 16.23 17.03
CA GLU A 303 -7.92 17.48 16.53
C GLU A 303 -7.48 17.36 15.07
N THR A 304 -6.98 16.18 14.68
CA THR A 304 -6.66 15.86 13.28
C THR A 304 -7.92 15.82 12.42
N ALA A 305 -9.01 15.22 12.92
CA ALA A 305 -10.30 15.19 12.23
C ALA A 305 -10.88 16.61 12.04
N LYS A 306 -10.82 17.46 13.06
CA LYS A 306 -11.23 18.88 13.00
C LYS A 306 -10.44 19.64 11.94
N SER A 307 -9.11 19.55 12.00
CA SER A 307 -8.22 20.22 11.06
C SER A 307 -8.46 19.76 9.61
N THR A 308 -8.64 18.45 9.42
CA THR A 308 -8.95 17.85 8.11
C THR A 308 -10.30 18.33 7.58
N LEU A 309 -11.34 18.32 8.41
CA LEU A 309 -12.67 18.78 8.01
C LEU A 309 -12.65 20.27 7.62
N ILE A 310 -11.99 21.12 8.41
CA ILE A 310 -11.87 22.55 8.10
C ILE A 310 -11.14 22.77 6.77
N LEU A 311 -10.09 21.98 6.48
CA LEU A 311 -9.41 22.01 5.19
C LEU A 311 -10.35 21.60 4.05
N LEU A 312 -11.09 20.51 4.21
CA LEU A 312 -12.03 20.02 3.21
C LEU A 312 -13.15 21.03 2.93
N LEU A 313 -13.70 21.66 3.97
CA LEU A 313 -14.69 22.74 3.83
C LEU A 313 -14.13 23.89 2.97
N LYS A 314 -12.86 24.26 3.11
CA LYS A 314 -12.23 25.31 2.30
C LYS A 314 -11.98 24.90 0.84
N MET A 315 -12.10 23.62 0.50
CA MET A 315 -11.84 23.07 -0.83
C MET A 315 -13.11 22.75 -1.64
N ILE A 316 -14.30 22.91 -1.05
CA ILE A 316 -15.57 22.64 -1.74
C ILE A 316 -15.80 23.68 -2.86
N PRO A 317 -16.28 23.27 -4.05
CA PRO A 317 -16.60 24.22 -5.13
C PRO A 317 -17.72 25.20 -4.76
N GLU A 318 -17.63 26.46 -5.21
CA GLU A 318 -18.51 27.56 -4.80
C GLU A 318 -20.01 27.39 -5.15
N SER A 319 -20.37 26.53 -6.11
CA SER A 319 -21.76 26.24 -6.50
C SER A 319 -22.37 25.02 -5.79
N SER A 320 -21.75 24.57 -4.69
CA SER A 320 -22.11 23.35 -3.99
C SER A 320 -22.95 23.61 -2.74
N THR A 321 -23.63 22.58 -2.27
CA THR A 321 -24.24 22.59 -0.93
C THR A 321 -23.49 21.64 -0.02
N PHE A 322 -23.50 21.89 1.29
CA PHE A 322 -22.86 21.00 2.24
C PHE A 322 -23.60 20.90 3.57
N ASN A 323 -23.34 19.83 4.31
CA ASN A 323 -23.77 19.69 5.70
C ASN A 323 -22.76 18.84 6.48
N ILE A 324 -22.75 19.00 7.79
CA ILE A 324 -21.86 18.29 8.71
C ILE A 324 -22.73 17.49 9.67
N PHE A 325 -22.39 16.22 9.81
CA PHE A 325 -22.95 15.30 10.77
C PHE A 325 -21.84 14.85 11.70
N SER A 326 -22.12 14.76 12.99
CA SER A 326 -21.25 14.11 13.95
C SER A 326 -21.94 12.90 14.54
N PHE A 327 -21.18 11.86 14.87
CA PHE A 327 -21.74 10.63 15.42
C PHE A 327 -20.89 10.02 16.54
N GLY A 328 -21.57 9.30 17.41
CA GLY A 328 -21.00 8.36 18.38
C GLY A 328 -22.06 7.29 18.66
N ASN A 329 -22.65 7.30 19.86
CA ASN A 329 -23.89 6.55 20.15
C ASN A 329 -25.08 7.11 19.35
N ASP A 330 -25.16 8.44 19.25
CA ASP A 330 -26.18 9.18 18.53
C ASP A 330 -25.57 9.95 17.35
N CYS A 331 -26.40 10.42 16.42
CA CYS A 331 -25.97 11.21 15.28
C CYS A 331 -26.64 12.59 15.27
N PHE A 332 -25.86 13.65 15.14
CA PHE A 332 -26.30 15.05 15.17
C PHE A 332 -25.92 15.75 13.87
N ALA A 333 -26.82 16.59 13.35
CA ALA A 333 -26.56 17.41 12.17
C ALA A 333 -26.29 18.86 12.59
N TRP A 334 -25.35 19.53 11.92
CA TRP A 334 -25.10 20.96 12.09
C TRP A 334 -26.31 21.79 11.71
N ARG A 335 -26.92 21.45 10.55
CA ARG A 335 -28.14 22.07 10.04
C ARG A 335 -29.17 20.99 9.69
N PRO A 336 -30.47 21.27 9.78
CA PRO A 336 -31.52 20.33 9.36
C PRO A 336 -31.47 19.99 7.86
N GLN A 337 -30.99 20.92 7.04
CA GLN A 337 -30.82 20.77 5.60
C GLN A 337 -29.42 21.23 5.18
N SER A 338 -28.96 20.77 4.02
CA SER A 338 -27.68 21.23 3.46
C SER A 338 -27.75 22.70 3.06
N GLU A 339 -26.71 23.44 3.44
CA GLU A 339 -26.59 24.88 3.19
C GLU A 339 -25.77 25.16 1.94
N LEU A 340 -26.01 26.31 1.30
CA LEU A 340 -25.19 26.78 0.18
C LEU A 340 -23.77 27.10 0.65
N TYR A 341 -22.79 26.76 -0.16
CA TYR A 341 -21.40 27.15 0.07
C TYR A 341 -21.23 28.67 -0.05
N THR A 342 -20.97 29.33 1.07
CA THR A 342 -20.67 30.77 1.13
C THR A 342 -19.59 31.02 2.16
N LYS A 343 -18.90 32.16 2.08
CA LYS A 343 -17.90 32.53 3.11
C LYS A 343 -18.50 32.55 4.52
N TYR A 344 -19.76 32.96 4.64
CA TYR A 344 -20.48 33.02 5.92
C TYR A 344 -20.79 31.63 6.47
N THR A 345 -21.42 30.77 5.66
CA THR A 345 -21.79 29.40 6.08
C THR A 345 -20.56 28.55 6.37
N VAL A 346 -19.45 28.74 5.64
CA VAL A 346 -18.18 28.07 5.93
C VAL A 346 -17.58 28.53 7.25
N GLN A 347 -17.67 29.82 7.58
CA GLN A 347 -17.19 30.35 8.85
C GLN A 347 -18.01 29.80 10.03
N GLU A 348 -19.35 29.80 9.91
CA GLU A 348 -20.22 29.20 10.93
C GLU A 348 -19.94 27.70 11.11
N ALA A 349 -19.79 26.96 10.01
CA ALA A 349 -19.45 25.55 10.03
C ALA A 349 -18.08 25.30 10.67
N THR A 350 -17.09 26.16 10.39
CA THR A 350 -15.76 26.09 11.00
C THR A 350 -15.85 26.25 12.51
N SER A 351 -16.56 27.26 13.00
CA SER A 351 -16.77 27.46 14.44
C SER A 351 -17.54 26.32 15.09
N TYR A 352 -18.51 25.71 14.39
CA TYR A 352 -19.21 24.52 14.87
C TYR A 352 -18.26 23.33 15.05
N VAL A 353 -17.34 23.11 14.11
CA VAL A 353 -16.35 22.03 14.13
C VAL A 353 -15.26 22.27 15.19
N GLU A 354 -14.85 23.51 15.42
CA GLU A 354 -13.87 23.86 16.45
C GLU A 354 -14.32 23.44 17.86
N GLY A 355 -15.64 23.41 18.10
CA GLY A 355 -16.24 22.92 19.35
C GLY A 355 -16.43 21.40 19.44
N PHE A 356 -15.87 20.60 18.53
CA PHE A 356 -15.98 19.16 18.62
C PHE A 356 -15.00 18.57 19.64
N ASP A 357 -15.56 17.72 20.51
CA ASP A 357 -14.84 16.86 21.46
C ASP A 357 -15.25 15.38 21.30
N ALA A 358 -14.38 14.47 21.70
CA ALA A 358 -14.56 13.02 21.62
C ALA A 358 -15.43 12.45 22.76
N GLU A 359 -16.66 12.96 22.89
CA GLU A 359 -17.54 12.75 24.04
C GLU A 359 -18.83 11.99 23.71
N LEU A 360 -19.04 11.56 22.45
CA LEU A 360 -20.30 10.96 22.01
C LEU A 360 -20.42 9.45 22.30
N GLY A 361 -19.49 8.86 23.07
CA GLY A 361 -19.57 7.48 23.51
C GLY A 361 -19.06 6.47 22.48
N GLY A 362 -19.88 5.48 22.11
CA GLY A 362 -19.55 4.41 21.17
C GLY A 362 -19.52 4.84 19.71
N THR A 363 -19.48 3.87 18.79
CA THR A 363 -19.22 4.09 17.35
C THR A 363 -20.33 3.50 16.48
N GLU A 364 -21.54 4.06 16.55
CA GLU A 364 -22.74 3.56 15.85
C GLU A 364 -22.86 4.13 14.42
N ILE A 365 -21.86 3.84 13.56
CA ILE A 365 -21.80 4.39 12.20
C ILE A 365 -23.01 3.99 11.33
N ARG A 366 -23.60 2.81 11.54
CA ARG A 366 -24.75 2.33 10.76
C ARG A 366 -25.98 3.23 10.96
N SER A 367 -26.30 3.56 12.21
CA SER A 367 -27.46 4.40 12.53
C SER A 367 -27.24 5.82 12.02
N ALA A 368 -26.00 6.32 12.11
CA ALA A 368 -25.60 7.62 11.57
C ALA A 368 -25.77 7.67 10.05
N LEU A 369 -25.25 6.68 9.31
CA LEU A 369 -25.41 6.59 7.86
C LEU A 369 -26.88 6.54 7.43
N ALA A 370 -27.71 5.75 8.12
CA ALA A 370 -29.15 5.70 7.85
C ALA A 370 -29.81 7.08 8.00
N LYS A 371 -29.45 7.84 9.05
CA LYS A 371 -29.95 9.21 9.27
C LYS A 371 -29.47 10.20 8.19
N VAL A 372 -28.21 10.11 7.79
CA VAL A 372 -27.62 10.94 6.71
C VAL A 372 -28.32 10.67 5.38
N PHE A 373 -28.54 9.40 5.03
CA PHE A 373 -29.23 9.04 3.79
C PHE A 373 -30.73 9.40 3.82
N ALA A 374 -31.39 9.38 4.98
CA ALA A 374 -32.78 9.82 5.10
C ALA A 374 -32.97 11.33 4.80
N THR A 375 -31.94 12.15 5.00
CA THR A 375 -31.96 13.60 4.72
C THR A 375 -31.56 13.95 3.28
N SER A 376 -31.27 12.95 2.44
CA SER A 376 -30.72 13.15 1.10
C SER A 376 -31.82 13.19 0.02
N PRO A 377 -32.02 14.32 -0.69
CA PRO A 377 -32.90 14.35 -1.85
C PRO A 377 -32.31 13.51 -3.01
N PRO A 378 -33.14 12.79 -3.79
CA PRO A 378 -32.68 11.81 -4.79
C PRO A 378 -32.00 12.43 -6.02
N ASP A 379 -32.23 13.72 -6.30
CA ASP A 379 -31.90 14.34 -7.60
C ASP A 379 -30.58 15.13 -7.63
N VAL A 380 -29.82 15.15 -6.54
CA VAL A 380 -28.53 15.87 -6.47
C VAL A 380 -27.38 14.88 -6.30
N PRO A 381 -26.39 14.87 -7.21
CA PRO A 381 -25.15 14.15 -7.00
C PRO A 381 -24.58 14.46 -5.61
N THR A 382 -24.31 13.42 -4.82
CA THR A 382 -23.90 13.56 -3.42
C THR A 382 -22.60 12.81 -3.15
N VAL A 383 -21.63 13.50 -2.55
CA VAL A 383 -20.42 12.91 -1.98
C VAL A 383 -20.56 12.90 -0.46
N LEU A 384 -20.29 11.76 0.17
CA LEU A 384 -20.20 11.63 1.62
C LEU A 384 -18.76 11.31 2.01
N PHE A 385 -18.16 12.18 2.81
CA PHE A 385 -16.88 11.93 3.48
C PHE A 385 -17.13 11.41 4.89
N VAL A 386 -16.46 10.33 5.26
CA VAL A 386 -16.50 9.79 6.63
C VAL A 386 -15.12 9.95 7.25
N LEU A 387 -15.06 10.55 8.43
CA LEU A 387 -13.84 10.76 9.22
C LEU A 387 -13.99 9.96 10.52
N THR A 388 -13.24 8.88 10.66
CA THR A 388 -13.23 7.97 11.82
C THR A 388 -11.83 7.39 12.01
N ASP A 389 -11.52 6.87 13.19
CA ASP A 389 -10.27 6.17 13.48
C ASP A 389 -10.27 4.69 13.05
N GLY A 390 -11.39 4.20 12.51
CA GLY A 390 -11.48 2.89 11.88
C GLY A 390 -11.72 1.73 12.84
N GLU A 391 -11.99 1.98 14.13
CA GLU A 391 -12.42 0.96 15.11
C GLU A 391 -13.90 0.56 14.92
N VAL A 392 -14.28 0.30 13.67
CA VAL A 392 -15.63 -0.12 13.29
C VAL A 392 -15.64 -1.63 13.09
N ASN A 393 -16.56 -2.32 13.75
CA ASN A 393 -16.77 -3.76 13.53
C ASN A 393 -17.05 -4.03 12.03
N LEU A 394 -16.18 -4.82 11.38
CA LEU A 394 -16.12 -5.08 9.92
C LEU A 394 -17.41 -5.64 9.28
N LEU A 395 -18.44 -5.93 10.07
CA LEU A 395 -19.75 -6.43 9.63
C LEU A 395 -20.63 -5.37 8.95
N ILE A 396 -20.24 -4.10 8.89
CA ILE A 396 -21.09 -3.00 8.41
C ILE A 396 -20.97 -2.75 6.89
N PHE A 397 -19.80 -3.01 6.29
CA PHE A 397 -19.56 -2.73 4.87
C PHE A 397 -20.44 -3.51 3.87
N PRO A 398 -20.83 -4.78 4.11
CA PRO A 398 -21.73 -5.51 3.21
C PRO A 398 -23.16 -4.92 3.13
N ALA A 399 -23.59 -4.11 4.11
CA ALA A 399 -24.94 -3.54 4.17
C ALA A 399 -25.06 -2.13 3.55
N LEU A 400 -23.93 -1.50 3.19
CA LEU A 400 -23.90 -0.20 2.50
C LEU A 400 -24.69 -0.19 1.17
N PRO A 401 -24.62 -1.23 0.31
CA PRO A 401 -25.43 -1.32 -0.89
C PRO A 401 -26.94 -1.32 -0.60
N GLU A 402 -27.39 -2.01 0.44
CA GLU A 402 -28.82 -2.05 0.82
C GLU A 402 -29.31 -0.70 1.34
N LEU A 403 -28.52 -0.01 2.16
CA LEU A 403 -28.80 1.35 2.64
C LEU A 403 -28.87 2.36 1.48
N MET A 404 -27.99 2.22 0.49
CA MET A 404 -28.01 3.02 -0.74
C MET A 404 -29.24 2.72 -1.62
N TYR A 405 -29.68 1.45 -1.69
CA TYR A 405 -30.79 1.01 -2.53
C TYR A 405 -32.16 1.49 -2.01
N HIS A 406 -32.39 1.44 -0.69
CA HIS A 406 -33.66 1.86 -0.08
C HIS A 406 -33.92 3.38 -0.19
N SER A 407 -32.89 4.20 -0.47
CA SER A 407 -33.07 5.63 -0.75
C SER A 407 -33.66 5.92 -2.14
N ARG A 408 -33.56 4.99 -3.09
CA ARG A 408 -33.95 5.20 -4.50
C ARG A 408 -35.39 4.79 -4.83
N THR A 409 -36.08 4.01 -4.00
CA THR A 409 -37.36 3.38 -4.34
C THR A 409 -38.61 4.22 -4.08
N LYS A 410 -38.51 5.53 -3.83
CA LYS A 410 -39.66 6.45 -3.78
C LYS A 410 -39.91 7.22 -5.10
N SER A 411 -39.48 6.69 -6.24
CA SER A 411 -39.98 7.15 -7.55
C SER A 411 -41.02 6.16 -8.07
N THR A 412 -42.25 6.66 -8.25
CA THR A 412 -43.35 5.94 -8.90
C THR A 412 -42.93 5.47 -10.30
N PRO A 413 -43.33 4.26 -10.73
CA PRO A 413 -43.03 3.81 -12.07
C PRO A 413 -43.79 4.66 -13.08
N ARG A 414 -43.09 5.50 -13.83
CA ARG A 414 -43.61 6.03 -15.10
C ARG A 414 -43.40 4.96 -16.16
N SER A 415 -44.50 4.32 -16.52
CA SER A 415 -44.61 3.53 -17.74
C SER A 415 -44.37 4.41 -18.97
N ILE A 416 -43.42 4.02 -19.81
CA ILE A 416 -43.53 4.07 -21.26
C ILE A 416 -43.10 2.70 -21.78
#